data_AF-A0A672QE13-F1
#
_entry.id   AF-A0A672QE13-F1
#
_cell.length_a   1.000
_cell.length_b   1.000
_cell.length_c   1.000
_cell.angle_alpha   90.00
_cell.angle_beta   90.00
_cell.angle_gamma   90.00
#
_symmetry.space_group_name_H-M   'P 1'
#
loop_
_entity.id
_entity.type
_entity.pdbx_description
1 polymer ?
#
loop_
_entity_poly.entity_id
_entity_poly.type
_entity_poly.pdbx_seq_one_letter_code
_entity_poly.pdbx_strand_id
1 'polypeptide(L)'
;MCNFFFPDRLYFATLRSKPKSTANTHYFSTDEEFVYENFYADFGPLNFAMLYRYCCKLNKKLKSFTLTRKRIVHYTSFDQRKRANAAVLIGAYAVIYLKKTPEEAYRALISGSNASYLPFRDASFGNCTYNLTVLDCLQGIRKALQHGFLNFETFDVNEYEHYERVENGDLNWIIPGKLLAFSGPHPKSKIENGYPLHAPEAYFPYFRKHDVTTIVRLNKNIYDAKRFTDAGFDHYDLFFVDGSTPSDVITRRFLHVCESTDGAVAVHCKAGLGRTGTLIGCYLMKHYRFTPAEAIAWIRICRPGSIIGPQQHYLEEKQTSLWAHGDIHRSKQRQYEDRSVPHLISSMDNLSISTSIFKSHSLDRMEENDYAENDLGMTQGDKLRALKGRRQPRSSRMHAVPCPIIRQFSMISVFWSVDMVRVCVLPVLHPSCVFPSLPSTSTRLASSLGNLYEPNGEANSSGKPPSPSSFTSHPIRMGYSSPIATHSYHYEVNNNQYNSISTPNSNGVSPSSGGHHRSPPTGLSGLSARYLSRSIPVSHLSSHQPSQDTHTFSFRCIPIIFPNLESS
;
A
#
# COMPACT_ATOMS: atom_id res chain seq x y z
N MET A 1 -8.62 -19.14 29.20
CA MET A 1 -9.36 -19.49 27.96
C MET A 1 -10.17 -18.26 27.53
N CYS A 2 -10.20 -17.91 26.23
CA CYS A 2 -11.21 -16.97 25.68
C CYS A 2 -11.25 -17.04 24.13
N ASN A 3 -11.35 -18.25 23.57
CA ASN A 3 -11.36 -18.46 22.12
C ASN A 3 -12.73 -18.06 21.52
N PHE A 4 -12.94 -16.76 21.30
CA PHE A 4 -14.08 -16.26 20.52
C PHE A 4 -13.86 -16.45 19.01
N PHE A 5 -13.71 -17.71 18.61
CA PHE A 5 -13.94 -18.12 17.22
C PHE A 5 -15.43 -17.92 16.92
N PHE A 6 -15.73 -17.34 15.75
CA PHE A 6 -17.10 -17.11 15.28
C PHE A 6 -17.34 -17.81 13.93
N PRO A 7 -17.34 -19.16 13.86
CA PRO A 7 -17.88 -19.86 12.71
C PRO A 7 -19.34 -19.40 12.46
N ASP A 8 -19.77 -19.47 11.19
CA ASP A 8 -21.14 -19.20 10.73
C ASP A 8 -21.73 -17.81 11.06
N ARG A 9 -20.91 -16.84 11.49
CA ARG A 9 -21.36 -15.45 11.75
C ARG A 9 -20.77 -14.38 10.83
N LEU A 10 -19.67 -14.62 10.09
CA LEU A 10 -19.04 -13.64 9.21
C LEU A 10 -19.06 -14.08 7.74
N TYR A 11 -19.53 -13.18 6.87
CA TYR A 11 -19.74 -13.45 5.44
C TYR A 11 -19.26 -12.26 4.59
N PHE A 12 -18.84 -12.55 3.36
CA PHE A 12 -18.52 -11.53 2.34
C PHE A 12 -19.46 -11.66 1.13
N ALA A 13 -19.84 -10.55 0.51
CA ALA A 13 -20.74 -10.56 -0.64
C ALA A 13 -20.46 -9.42 -1.63
N THR A 14 -20.49 -9.72 -2.93
CA THR A 14 -20.59 -8.71 -4.00
C THR A 14 -22.06 -8.58 -4.40
N LEU A 15 -22.69 -7.41 -4.24
CA LEU A 15 -24.13 -7.19 -4.44
C LEU A 15 -24.41 -6.03 -5.41
N ARG A 16 -25.43 -6.20 -6.28
CA ARG A 16 -25.81 -5.18 -7.29
C ARG A 16 -26.56 -3.99 -6.70
N SER A 17 -27.18 -4.15 -5.54
CA SER A 17 -27.99 -3.14 -4.87
C SER A 17 -27.81 -3.22 -3.35
N LYS A 18 -28.17 -2.15 -2.64
CA LYS A 18 -28.08 -2.06 -1.18
C LYS A 18 -29.10 -3.01 -0.53
N PRO A 19 -28.66 -4.08 0.18
CA PRO A 19 -29.57 -5.01 0.84
C PRO A 19 -30.24 -4.35 2.06
N LYS A 20 -31.48 -4.76 2.34
CA LYS A 20 -32.14 -4.49 3.63
C LYS A 20 -31.69 -5.54 4.66
N SER A 21 -31.36 -5.12 5.88
CA SER A 21 -31.11 -6.05 7.00
C SER A 21 -32.41 -6.75 7.42
N THR A 22 -32.29 -7.99 7.88
CA THR A 22 -33.41 -8.87 8.23
C THR A 22 -33.40 -9.20 9.73
N ALA A 23 -34.33 -10.05 10.18
CA ALA A 23 -34.29 -10.63 11.52
C ALA A 23 -32.93 -11.29 11.82
N ASN A 24 -32.43 -12.12 10.88
CA ASN A 24 -31.27 -13.00 11.10
C ASN A 24 -29.97 -12.51 10.45
N THR A 25 -30.01 -11.45 9.63
CA THR A 25 -28.84 -10.95 8.89
C THR A 25 -28.68 -9.43 9.03
N HIS A 26 -27.49 -8.99 9.44
CA HIS A 26 -27.06 -7.59 9.42
C HIS A 26 -26.09 -7.35 8.26
N TYR A 27 -26.45 -6.48 7.33
CA TYR A 27 -25.57 -6.06 6.23
C TYR A 27 -24.83 -4.76 6.58
N PHE A 28 -23.57 -4.64 6.16
CA PHE A 28 -22.86 -3.37 6.11
C PHE A 28 -21.89 -3.33 4.92
N SER A 29 -21.61 -2.13 4.43
CA SER A 29 -20.61 -1.85 3.41
C SER A 29 -19.71 -0.74 3.91
N THR A 30 -18.55 -0.59 3.26
CA THR A 30 -17.56 0.47 3.49
C THR A 30 -17.25 1.27 2.22
N ASP A 31 -17.95 0.97 1.11
CA ASP A 31 -17.70 1.46 -0.25
C ASP A 31 -17.73 2.99 -0.37
N GLU A 32 -18.55 3.66 0.45
CA GLU A 32 -18.70 5.13 0.50
C GLU A 32 -18.13 5.74 1.80
N GLU A 33 -17.40 4.95 2.60
CA GLU A 33 -16.86 5.34 3.91
C GLU A 33 -15.32 5.34 3.91
N PHE A 34 -14.73 4.24 3.43
CA PHE A 34 -13.29 4.10 3.25
C PHE A 34 -12.97 4.31 1.78
N VAL A 35 -13.12 5.56 1.33
CA VAL A 35 -12.80 5.99 -0.02
C VAL A 35 -11.29 6.17 -0.14
N TYR A 36 -10.66 5.43 -1.06
CA TYR A 36 -9.27 5.63 -1.45
C TYR A 36 -9.13 6.95 -2.19
N GLU A 37 -8.16 7.76 -1.78
CA GLU A 37 -7.83 9.02 -2.44
C GLU A 37 -6.68 8.77 -3.43
N ASN A 38 -7.01 8.76 -4.72
CA ASN A 38 -6.08 8.50 -5.81
C ASN A 38 -5.10 9.66 -6.05
N PHE A 39 -3.98 9.34 -6.69
CA PHE A 39 -3.12 10.33 -7.33
C PHE A 39 -3.50 10.46 -8.81
N TYR A 40 -3.51 9.32 -9.52
CA TYR A 40 -3.90 9.24 -10.93
C TYR A 40 -4.97 8.15 -11.12
N ALA A 41 -4.59 6.96 -11.60
CA ALA A 41 -5.50 5.83 -11.83
C ALA A 41 -5.31 4.69 -10.79
N ASP A 42 -4.40 4.88 -9.83
CA ASP A 42 -4.33 4.07 -8.61
C ASP A 42 -5.65 4.14 -7.83
N PHE A 43 -6.06 3.03 -7.22
CA PHE A 43 -7.37 2.92 -6.54
C PHE A 43 -7.30 2.19 -5.19
N GLY A 44 -6.10 1.77 -4.77
CA GLY A 44 -5.87 0.96 -3.58
C GLY A 44 -4.46 0.39 -3.54
N PRO A 45 -4.12 -0.44 -2.53
CA PRO A 45 -4.98 -0.80 -1.39
C PRO A 45 -5.30 0.39 -0.47
N LEU A 46 -6.35 0.27 0.34
CA LEU A 46 -6.69 1.26 1.37
C LEU A 46 -5.57 1.40 2.42
N ASN A 47 -5.45 2.59 2.99
CA ASN A 47 -4.36 2.95 3.90
C ASN A 47 -4.49 2.27 5.29
N PHE A 48 -3.43 2.37 6.08
CA PHE A 48 -3.32 1.69 7.37
C PHE A 48 -4.38 2.14 8.40
N ALA A 49 -4.73 3.43 8.41
CA ALA A 49 -5.82 3.96 9.23
C ALA A 49 -7.19 3.38 8.84
N MET A 50 -7.49 3.27 7.54
CA MET A 50 -8.73 2.66 7.05
C MET A 50 -8.81 1.17 7.40
N LEU A 51 -7.69 0.44 7.33
CA LEU A 51 -7.63 -0.95 7.79
C LEU A 51 -7.91 -1.07 9.29
N TYR A 52 -7.25 -0.26 10.13
CA TYR A 52 -7.51 -0.24 11.57
C TYR A 52 -8.97 0.11 11.89
N ARG A 53 -9.53 1.15 11.25
CA ARG A 53 -10.93 1.56 11.43
C ARG A 53 -11.91 0.47 10.97
N TYR A 54 -11.60 -0.26 9.89
CA TYR A 54 -12.36 -1.45 9.49
C TYR A 54 -12.36 -2.52 10.57
N CYS A 55 -11.18 -2.91 11.07
CA CYS A 55 -11.06 -3.92 12.12
C CYS A 55 -11.81 -3.52 13.40
N CYS A 56 -11.71 -2.25 13.83
CA CYS A 56 -12.47 -1.71 14.95
C CYS A 56 -13.98 -1.79 14.70
N LYS A 57 -14.46 -1.41 13.51
CA LYS A 57 -15.87 -1.43 13.12
C LYS A 57 -16.44 -2.85 13.07
N LEU A 58 -15.70 -3.82 12.55
CA LEU A 58 -16.09 -5.21 12.50
C LEU A 58 -16.09 -5.86 13.89
N ASN A 59 -15.05 -5.63 14.70
CA ASN A 59 -15.01 -6.06 16.11
C ASN A 59 -16.19 -5.50 16.91
N LYS A 60 -16.53 -4.21 16.75
CA LYS A 60 -17.71 -3.59 17.40
C LYS A 60 -19.02 -4.24 16.95
N LYS A 61 -19.15 -4.70 15.70
CA LYS A 61 -20.33 -5.42 15.21
C LYS A 61 -20.42 -6.84 15.78
N LEU A 62 -19.33 -7.62 15.73
CA LEU A 62 -19.30 -9.00 16.20
C LEU A 62 -19.61 -9.14 17.70
N LYS A 63 -19.14 -8.17 18.51
CA LYS A 63 -19.38 -8.04 19.96
C LYS A 63 -20.71 -7.36 20.33
N SER A 64 -21.49 -6.86 19.37
CA SER A 64 -22.72 -6.10 19.69
C SER A 64 -23.87 -7.03 20.07
N PHE A 65 -24.44 -6.84 21.27
CA PHE A 65 -25.53 -7.67 21.80
C PHE A 65 -26.75 -7.73 20.86
N THR A 66 -27.11 -6.61 20.22
CA THR A 66 -28.21 -6.52 19.25
C THR A 66 -27.94 -7.28 17.94
N LEU A 67 -26.70 -7.70 17.70
CA LEU A 67 -26.25 -8.48 16.55
C LEU A 67 -25.79 -9.90 16.92
N THR A 68 -25.80 -10.30 18.20
CA THR A 68 -25.26 -11.59 18.67
C THR A 68 -25.88 -12.79 17.95
N ARG A 69 -27.21 -12.79 17.75
CA ARG A 69 -27.93 -13.85 17.01
C ARG A 69 -28.00 -13.64 15.49
N LYS A 70 -27.32 -12.61 14.94
CA LYS A 70 -27.32 -12.31 13.51
C LYS A 70 -26.03 -12.73 12.82
N ARG A 71 -26.16 -13.16 11.57
CA ARG A 71 -25.06 -13.20 10.59
C ARG A 71 -24.67 -11.77 10.24
N ILE A 72 -23.38 -11.47 10.20
CA ILE A 72 -22.83 -10.18 9.82
C ILE A 72 -22.21 -10.33 8.43
N VAL A 73 -22.80 -9.64 7.46
CA VAL A 73 -22.35 -9.65 6.06
C VAL A 73 -21.68 -8.32 5.76
N HIS A 74 -20.38 -8.35 5.47
CA HIS A 74 -19.72 -7.26 4.78
C HIS A 74 -20.04 -7.41 3.29
N TYR A 75 -20.65 -6.39 2.69
CA TYR A 75 -20.93 -6.38 1.26
C TYR A 75 -20.21 -5.24 0.55
N THR A 76 -19.93 -5.46 -0.72
CA THR A 76 -19.37 -4.49 -1.67
C THR A 76 -20.24 -4.42 -2.92
N SER A 77 -20.20 -3.28 -3.60
CA SER A 77 -20.77 -3.09 -4.93
C SER A 77 -20.05 -3.92 -6.01
N PHE A 78 -20.58 -3.92 -7.23
CA PHE A 78 -19.93 -4.58 -8.38
C PHE A 78 -18.77 -3.79 -9.00
N ASP A 79 -18.43 -2.58 -8.51
CA ASP A 79 -17.24 -1.85 -8.96
C ASP A 79 -15.98 -2.63 -8.56
N GLN A 80 -15.17 -3.02 -9.54
CA GLN A 80 -14.03 -3.91 -9.34
C GLN A 80 -12.96 -3.34 -8.39
N ARG A 81 -12.83 -2.01 -8.31
CA ARG A 81 -11.91 -1.30 -7.42
C ARG A 81 -12.43 -1.34 -5.98
N LYS A 82 -13.74 -1.15 -5.80
CA LYS A 82 -14.40 -1.29 -4.50
C LYS A 82 -14.35 -2.74 -4.01
N ARG A 83 -14.59 -3.73 -4.90
CA ARG A 83 -14.43 -5.16 -4.62
C ARG A 83 -13.03 -5.51 -4.11
N ALA A 84 -11.98 -5.11 -4.82
CA ALA A 84 -10.59 -5.43 -4.47
C ALA A 84 -10.19 -4.84 -3.11
N ASN A 85 -10.54 -3.57 -2.85
CA ASN A 85 -10.29 -2.95 -1.55
C ASN A 85 -11.06 -3.61 -0.40
N ALA A 86 -12.35 -3.90 -0.60
CA ALA A 86 -13.18 -4.58 0.40
C ALA A 86 -12.67 -6.00 0.71
N ALA A 87 -12.15 -6.71 -0.31
CA ALA A 87 -11.51 -8.01 -0.17
C ALA A 87 -10.21 -7.94 0.64
N VAL A 88 -9.34 -6.94 0.41
CA VAL A 88 -8.15 -6.71 1.24
C VAL A 88 -8.55 -6.45 2.69
N LEU A 89 -9.55 -5.60 2.96
CA LEU A 89 -9.99 -5.30 4.33
C LEU A 89 -10.44 -6.55 5.11
N ILE A 90 -11.33 -7.37 4.54
CA ILE A 90 -11.86 -8.55 5.24
C ILE A 90 -10.85 -9.71 5.26
N GLY A 91 -10.03 -9.86 4.23
CA GLY A 91 -8.92 -10.82 4.21
C GLY A 91 -7.86 -10.47 5.27
N ALA A 92 -7.51 -9.20 5.40
CA ALA A 92 -6.56 -8.73 6.40
C ALA A 92 -7.11 -8.91 7.82
N TYR A 93 -8.41 -8.69 8.03
CA TYR A 93 -9.06 -9.03 9.30
C TYR A 93 -8.95 -10.54 9.60
N ALA A 94 -9.14 -11.41 8.62
CA ALA A 94 -8.96 -12.85 8.78
C ALA A 94 -7.50 -13.24 9.11
N VAL A 95 -6.52 -12.57 8.50
CA VAL A 95 -5.09 -12.76 8.80
C VAL A 95 -4.75 -12.28 10.23
N ILE A 96 -5.20 -11.10 10.61
CA ILE A 96 -4.82 -10.44 11.88
C ILE A 96 -5.57 -11.02 13.08
N TYR A 97 -6.90 -11.14 13.01
CA TYR A 97 -7.74 -11.55 14.14
C TYR A 97 -8.08 -13.05 14.13
N LEU A 98 -8.35 -13.63 12.96
CA LEU A 98 -8.72 -15.05 12.82
C LEU A 98 -7.50 -15.97 12.53
N LYS A 99 -6.30 -15.38 12.50
CA LYS A 99 -4.97 -16.01 12.35
C LYS A 99 -4.76 -16.87 11.09
N LYS A 100 -5.72 -16.89 10.16
CA LYS A 100 -5.68 -17.55 8.83
C LYS A 100 -4.44 -17.14 8.03
N THR A 101 -3.84 -18.05 7.26
CA THR A 101 -2.76 -17.67 6.33
C THR A 101 -3.32 -16.74 5.22
N PRO A 102 -2.46 -15.92 4.57
CA PRO A 102 -2.88 -15.12 3.41
C PRO A 102 -3.57 -15.95 2.33
N GLU A 103 -3.08 -17.16 2.09
CA GLU A 103 -3.57 -18.10 1.09
C GLU A 103 -4.92 -18.71 1.50
N GLU A 104 -5.13 -19.02 2.78
CA GLU A 104 -6.44 -19.44 3.28
C GLU A 104 -7.49 -18.32 3.15
N ALA A 105 -7.12 -17.10 3.57
CA ALA A 105 -7.99 -15.94 3.48
C ALA A 105 -8.33 -15.59 2.02
N TYR A 106 -7.34 -15.64 1.12
CA TYR A 106 -7.55 -15.43 -0.31
C TYR A 106 -8.38 -16.54 -0.96
N ARG A 107 -8.17 -17.81 -0.60
CA ARG A 107 -8.97 -18.95 -1.07
C ARG A 107 -10.45 -18.81 -0.68
N ALA A 108 -10.74 -18.30 0.51
CA ALA A 108 -12.10 -17.96 0.93
C ALA A 108 -12.69 -16.72 0.22
N LEU A 109 -11.86 -15.77 -0.22
CA LEU A 109 -12.29 -14.60 -0.99
C LEU A 109 -12.65 -14.90 -2.44
N ILE A 110 -12.12 -15.99 -3.02
CA ILE A 110 -12.43 -16.44 -4.39
C ILE A 110 -13.43 -17.62 -4.44
N SER A 111 -13.73 -18.27 -3.32
CA SER A 111 -14.62 -19.43 -3.30
C SER A 111 -16.04 -19.04 -3.71
N GLY A 112 -16.54 -19.66 -4.78
CA GLY A 112 -17.87 -19.37 -5.32
C GLY A 112 -18.02 -18.08 -6.14
N SER A 113 -16.92 -17.41 -6.52
CA SER A 113 -16.96 -16.31 -7.50
C SER A 113 -15.98 -16.52 -8.65
N ASN A 114 -16.51 -16.61 -9.88
CA ASN A 114 -15.70 -16.73 -11.10
C ASN A 114 -15.03 -15.39 -11.52
N ALA A 115 -15.24 -14.31 -10.77
CA ALA A 115 -14.78 -12.96 -11.11
C ALA A 115 -13.62 -12.53 -10.20
N SER A 116 -12.39 -12.76 -10.68
CA SER A 116 -11.14 -12.31 -10.06
C SER A 116 -11.19 -10.84 -9.62
N TYR A 117 -10.43 -10.50 -8.58
CA TYR A 117 -10.26 -9.13 -8.15
C TYR A 117 -9.32 -8.39 -9.10
N LEU A 118 -9.64 -7.12 -9.41
CA LEU A 118 -8.77 -6.25 -10.20
C LEU A 118 -7.46 -5.99 -9.44
N PRO A 119 -6.27 -6.26 -10.01
CA PRO A 119 -5.01 -5.94 -9.37
C PRO A 119 -4.83 -4.44 -9.14
N PHE A 120 -4.21 -4.07 -8.02
CA PHE A 120 -3.84 -2.70 -7.72
C PHE A 120 -2.69 -2.26 -8.63
N ARG A 121 -2.90 -1.14 -9.31
CA ARG A 121 -1.89 -0.46 -10.13
C ARG A 121 -1.18 0.63 -9.34
N ASP A 122 -0.06 1.10 -9.86
CA ASP A 122 0.69 2.21 -9.28
C ASP A 122 0.15 3.61 -9.67
N ALA A 123 0.71 4.63 -9.00
CA ALA A 123 0.36 6.04 -9.17
C ALA A 123 1.06 6.73 -10.38
N SER A 124 1.78 5.99 -11.23
CA SER A 124 2.36 6.55 -12.46
C SER A 124 1.30 7.05 -13.44
N PHE A 125 1.68 8.07 -14.21
CA PHE A 125 0.90 8.57 -15.35
C PHE A 125 1.11 7.65 -16.55
N GLY A 126 0.02 7.30 -17.24
CA GLY A 126 0.04 6.36 -18.36
C GLY A 126 -0.21 4.91 -17.94
N ASN A 127 0.48 3.98 -18.61
CA ASN A 127 0.24 2.53 -18.49
C ASN A 127 0.99 1.93 -17.29
N CYS A 128 0.28 1.15 -16.47
CA CYS A 128 0.92 0.36 -15.42
C CYS A 128 1.43 -0.97 -15.99
N THR A 129 2.67 -1.33 -15.71
CA THR A 129 3.32 -2.56 -16.18
C THR A 129 3.52 -3.60 -15.08
N TYR A 130 2.98 -3.35 -13.88
CA TYR A 130 3.09 -4.21 -12.71
C TYR A 130 1.71 -4.36 -12.04
N ASN A 131 1.34 -5.57 -11.65
CA ASN A 131 0.01 -5.89 -11.13
C ASN A 131 0.10 -6.45 -9.72
N LEU A 132 -0.22 -5.64 -8.72
CA LEU A 132 -0.20 -6.06 -7.32
C LEU A 132 -1.55 -6.69 -6.93
N THR A 133 -1.57 -7.94 -6.48
CA THR A 133 -2.81 -8.67 -6.21
C THR A 133 -3.33 -8.45 -4.78
N VAL A 134 -4.54 -8.95 -4.52
CA VAL A 134 -5.09 -9.04 -3.15
C VAL A 134 -4.24 -9.97 -2.29
N LEU A 135 -3.68 -11.06 -2.83
CA LEU A 135 -2.87 -12.00 -2.07
C LEU A 135 -1.55 -11.36 -1.60
N ASP A 136 -0.87 -10.61 -2.46
CA ASP A 136 0.38 -9.90 -2.11
C ASP A 136 0.15 -8.91 -0.96
N CYS A 137 -1.02 -8.25 -0.95
CA CYS A 137 -1.43 -7.39 0.15
C CYS A 137 -1.62 -8.16 1.47
N LEU A 138 -2.23 -9.34 1.42
CA LEU A 138 -2.39 -10.20 2.61
C LEU A 138 -1.06 -10.77 3.10
N GLN A 139 -0.13 -11.09 2.19
CA GLN A 139 1.22 -11.57 2.51
C GLN A 139 2.10 -10.46 3.12
N GLY A 140 2.09 -9.26 2.55
CA GLY A 140 2.76 -8.08 3.11
C GLY A 140 2.24 -7.73 4.52
N ILE A 141 0.92 -7.78 4.72
CA ILE A 141 0.29 -7.62 6.05
C ILE A 141 0.72 -8.74 7.02
N ARG A 142 0.82 -9.99 6.56
CA ARG A 142 1.29 -11.11 7.39
C ARG A 142 2.75 -10.92 7.82
N LYS A 143 3.66 -10.49 6.93
CA LYS A 143 5.06 -10.21 7.32
C LYS A 143 5.20 -8.99 8.21
N ALA A 144 4.43 -7.92 7.96
CA ALA A 144 4.37 -6.77 8.87
C ALA A 144 3.89 -7.15 10.28
N LEU A 145 2.96 -8.10 10.39
CA LEU A 145 2.53 -8.68 11.67
C LEU A 145 3.61 -9.57 12.32
N GLN A 146 4.33 -10.38 11.53
CA GLN A 146 5.42 -11.24 12.01
C GLN A 146 6.62 -10.47 12.54
N HIS A 147 6.92 -9.30 11.95
CA HIS A 147 8.04 -8.43 12.35
C HIS A 147 7.62 -7.27 13.27
N GLY A 148 6.37 -7.26 13.76
CA GLY A 148 5.89 -6.28 14.73
C GLY A 148 5.60 -4.88 14.18
N PHE A 149 5.75 -4.64 12.87
CA PHE A 149 5.43 -3.35 12.25
C PHE A 149 3.92 -3.06 12.29
N LEU A 150 3.09 -4.11 12.26
CA LEU A 150 1.65 -4.03 12.48
C LEU A 150 1.33 -4.40 13.94
N ASN A 151 1.09 -3.38 14.77
CA ASN A 151 0.54 -3.55 16.10
C ASN A 151 -0.64 -2.58 16.34
N PHE A 152 -1.86 -3.12 16.43
CA PHE A 152 -3.08 -2.34 16.66
C PHE A 152 -3.35 -2.01 18.15
N GLU A 153 -2.54 -2.49 19.09
CA GLU A 153 -2.61 -2.03 20.49
C GLU A 153 -1.89 -0.68 20.68
N THR A 154 -0.85 -0.41 19.89
CA THR A 154 0.01 0.79 19.99
C THR A 154 -0.16 1.77 18.83
N PHE A 155 -1.09 1.51 17.90
CA PHE A 155 -1.29 2.36 16.72
C PHE A 155 -2.22 3.55 17.02
N ASP A 156 -1.64 4.76 17.10
CA ASP A 156 -2.43 5.98 17.11
C ASP A 156 -2.88 6.37 15.70
N VAL A 157 -4.14 6.03 15.39
CA VAL A 157 -4.80 6.40 14.14
C VAL A 157 -4.94 7.92 13.96
N ASN A 158 -4.97 8.70 15.04
CA ASN A 158 -5.13 10.15 14.97
C ASN A 158 -3.78 10.82 14.66
N GLU A 159 -2.67 10.31 15.22
CA GLU A 159 -1.33 10.74 14.81
C GLU A 159 -1.11 10.44 13.32
N TYR A 160 -1.46 9.22 12.87
CA TYR A 160 -1.38 8.85 11.46
C TYR A 160 -2.23 9.75 10.55
N GLU A 161 -3.53 9.93 10.84
CA GLU A 161 -4.44 10.75 10.03
C GLU A 161 -4.20 12.27 10.15
N HIS A 162 -3.40 12.71 11.11
CA HIS A 162 -2.86 14.06 11.17
C HIS A 162 -1.65 14.18 10.24
N TYR A 163 -0.61 13.37 10.45
CA TYR A 163 0.67 13.52 9.75
C TYR A 163 0.69 13.01 8.31
N GLU A 164 -0.27 12.16 7.88
CA GLU A 164 -0.37 11.76 6.46
C GLU A 164 -0.74 12.91 5.52
N ARG A 165 -1.11 14.08 6.04
CA ARG A 165 -1.63 15.23 5.28
C ARG A 165 -0.55 16.27 4.95
N VAL A 166 -0.75 16.98 3.83
CA VAL A 166 0.20 18.00 3.34
C VAL A 166 0.32 19.18 4.29
N GLU A 167 -0.78 19.61 4.92
CA GLU A 167 -0.76 20.70 5.88
C GLU A 167 0.09 20.41 7.14
N ASN A 168 0.34 19.14 7.46
CA ASN A 168 1.06 18.71 8.67
C ASN A 168 2.42 18.01 8.37
N GLY A 169 2.92 18.09 7.14
CA GLY A 169 4.26 17.59 6.76
C GLY A 169 4.28 16.38 5.81
N ASP A 170 3.14 15.73 5.56
CA ASP A 170 3.01 14.59 4.63
C ASP A 170 4.06 13.49 4.89
N LEU A 171 3.95 12.86 6.06
CA LEU A 171 4.86 11.81 6.55
C LEU A 171 4.12 10.57 7.08
N ASN A 172 4.71 9.39 6.90
CA ASN A 172 4.18 8.11 7.38
C ASN A 172 5.32 7.16 7.79
N TRP A 173 5.15 6.46 8.92
CA TRP A 173 6.03 5.35 9.30
C TRP A 173 5.82 4.14 8.38
N ILE A 174 6.92 3.55 7.92
CA ILE A 174 6.93 2.29 7.16
C ILE A 174 7.44 1.14 8.04
N ILE A 175 8.45 1.43 8.87
CA ILE A 175 8.90 0.56 9.97
C ILE A 175 8.89 1.44 11.22
N PRO A 176 7.94 1.25 12.16
CA PRO A 176 7.83 2.06 13.37
C PRO A 176 9.16 2.13 14.12
N GLY A 177 9.60 3.35 14.47
CA GLY A 177 10.88 3.57 15.16
C GLY A 177 12.14 3.31 14.34
N LYS A 178 12.06 2.99 13.04
CA LYS A 178 13.26 2.84 12.19
C LYS A 178 13.23 3.55 10.84
N LEU A 179 12.14 3.47 10.08
CA LEU A 179 12.05 4.09 8.74
C LEU A 179 10.77 4.93 8.59
N LEU A 180 10.97 6.24 8.47
CA LEU A 180 9.93 7.23 8.20
C LEU A 180 10.04 7.74 6.75
N ALA A 181 8.93 7.75 6.01
CA ALA A 181 8.87 8.26 4.65
C ALA A 181 8.11 9.60 4.63
N PHE A 182 8.70 10.66 4.07
CA PHE A 182 8.09 12.00 4.06
C PHE A 182 8.30 12.81 2.77
N SER A 183 7.48 13.86 2.61
CA SER A 183 7.56 14.82 1.49
C SER A 183 8.82 15.70 1.59
N GLY A 184 9.39 16.10 0.45
CA GLY A 184 10.63 16.86 0.46
C GLY A 184 10.45 18.30 0.97
N PRO A 185 11.19 18.73 2.02
CA PRO A 185 11.14 20.10 2.53
C PRO A 185 11.48 21.16 1.47
N HIS A 186 11.02 22.38 1.72
CA HIS A 186 11.23 23.57 0.88
C HIS A 186 12.21 24.55 1.55
N PRO A 187 12.81 25.50 0.81
CA PRO A 187 13.83 26.38 1.37
C PRO A 187 13.25 27.44 2.32
N LYS A 188 11.93 27.68 2.32
CA LYS A 188 11.22 28.53 3.30
C LYS A 188 9.82 27.95 3.53
N SER A 189 9.31 28.05 4.76
CA SER A 189 7.90 27.76 5.04
C SER A 189 7.04 28.88 4.46
N LYS A 190 6.07 28.55 3.62
CA LYS A 190 5.12 29.50 3.02
C LYS A 190 3.84 28.80 2.58
N ILE A 191 2.74 29.54 2.48
CA ILE A 191 1.53 29.07 1.80
C ILE A 191 1.65 29.44 0.32
N GLU A 192 1.56 28.45 -0.57
CA GLU A 192 1.58 28.66 -2.02
C GLU A 192 0.33 28.01 -2.65
N ASN A 193 -0.48 28.80 -3.35
CA ASN A 193 -1.75 28.36 -3.95
C ASN A 193 -2.70 27.66 -2.95
N GLY A 194 -2.66 28.07 -1.68
CA GLY A 194 -3.42 27.49 -0.58
C GLY A 194 -2.74 26.34 0.17
N TYR A 195 -1.56 25.87 -0.28
CA TYR A 195 -0.87 24.72 0.30
C TYR A 195 0.32 25.13 1.19
N PRO A 196 0.40 24.65 2.44
CA PRO A 196 1.60 24.78 3.26
C PRO A 196 2.78 24.04 2.62
N LEU A 197 3.84 24.79 2.31
CA LEU A 197 5.16 24.27 2.05
C LEU A 197 5.96 24.36 3.34
N HIS A 198 6.62 23.28 3.73
CA HIS A 198 7.32 23.16 5.02
C HIS A 198 8.84 23.23 4.85
N ALA A 199 9.49 24.13 5.59
CA ALA A 199 10.94 24.11 5.78
C ALA A 199 11.38 22.99 6.75
N PRO A 200 12.68 22.61 6.78
CA PRO A 200 13.22 21.60 7.69
C PRO A 200 12.74 21.72 9.15
N GLU A 201 12.68 22.95 9.69
CA GLU A 201 12.37 23.23 11.09
C GLU A 201 10.97 22.77 11.50
N ALA A 202 10.02 22.72 10.55
CA ALA A 202 8.67 22.24 10.81
C ALA A 202 8.62 20.76 11.24
N TYR A 203 9.64 19.97 10.84
CA TYR A 203 9.74 18.56 11.16
C TYR A 203 10.47 18.29 12.48
N PHE A 204 11.31 19.22 12.97
CA PHE A 204 12.18 18.97 14.14
C PHE A 204 11.44 18.54 15.41
N PRO A 205 10.26 19.10 15.77
CA PRO A 205 9.54 18.66 16.97
C PRO A 205 9.07 17.21 16.88
N TYR A 206 8.60 16.78 15.69
CA TYR A 206 8.20 15.39 15.47
C TYR A 206 9.42 14.46 15.42
N PHE A 207 10.47 14.85 14.70
CA PHE A 207 11.69 14.06 14.57
C PHE A 207 12.36 13.81 15.93
N ARG A 208 12.49 14.83 16.78
CA ARG A 208 13.04 14.67 18.15
C ARG A 208 12.12 13.88 19.08
N LYS A 209 10.80 14.01 18.97
CA LYS A 209 9.83 13.22 19.75
C LYS A 209 9.92 11.72 19.44
N HIS A 210 10.24 11.35 18.20
CA HIS A 210 10.23 9.97 17.70
C HIS A 210 11.63 9.45 17.30
N ASP A 211 12.68 9.94 17.97
CA ASP A 211 14.07 9.46 17.85
C ASP A 211 14.61 9.38 16.40
N VAL A 212 14.19 10.33 15.54
CA VAL A 212 14.78 10.48 14.20
C VAL A 212 16.10 11.21 14.35
N THR A 213 17.20 10.51 14.09
CA THR A 213 18.58 11.03 14.20
C THR A 213 19.21 11.32 12.84
N THR A 214 18.77 10.64 11.77
CA THR A 214 19.38 10.74 10.43
C THR A 214 18.36 11.05 9.35
N ILE A 215 18.71 11.98 8.45
CA ILE A 215 17.92 12.40 7.29
C ILE A 215 18.59 11.93 6.00
N VAL A 216 17.81 11.35 5.08
CA VAL A 216 18.27 10.95 3.74
C VAL A 216 17.48 11.67 2.66
N ARG A 217 18.18 12.43 1.81
CA ARG A 217 17.62 13.17 0.67
C ARG A 217 17.93 12.48 -0.65
N LEU A 218 16.90 12.22 -1.45
CA LEU A 218 17.00 11.50 -2.72
C LEU A 218 16.75 12.38 -3.97
N ASN A 219 16.54 13.69 -3.78
CA ASN A 219 16.23 14.66 -4.84
C ASN A 219 17.27 15.78 -4.94
N LYS A 220 17.26 16.52 -6.07
CA LYS A 220 18.06 17.75 -6.25
C LYS A 220 17.97 18.61 -4.99
N ASN A 221 19.09 19.20 -4.58
CA ASN A 221 19.15 20.09 -3.43
C ASN A 221 18.17 21.27 -3.63
N ILE A 222 17.23 21.44 -2.69
CA ILE A 222 16.23 22.52 -2.67
C ILE A 222 16.13 23.21 -1.30
N TYR A 223 17.02 22.88 -0.37
CA TYR A 223 17.15 23.50 0.96
C TYR A 223 18.56 23.21 1.50
N ASP A 224 19.20 24.14 2.21
CA ASP A 224 20.54 23.84 2.75
C ASP A 224 20.47 22.68 3.76
N ALA A 225 21.27 21.64 3.53
CA ALA A 225 21.40 20.47 4.41
C ALA A 225 21.86 20.87 5.82
N LYS A 226 22.63 21.97 5.94
CA LYS A 226 23.07 22.51 7.22
C LYS A 226 21.94 22.75 8.22
N ARG A 227 20.75 23.08 7.73
CA ARG A 227 19.57 23.30 8.60
C ARG A 227 19.21 22.06 9.42
N PHE A 228 19.53 20.85 8.95
CA PHE A 228 19.40 19.63 9.75
C PHE A 228 20.65 19.38 10.61
N THR A 229 21.87 19.55 10.10
CA THR A 229 23.10 19.27 10.87
C THR A 229 23.28 20.23 12.05
N ASP A 230 23.04 21.52 11.83
CA ASP A 230 23.11 22.58 12.84
C ASP A 230 21.99 22.43 13.90
N ALA A 231 20.96 21.64 13.57
CA ALA A 231 19.87 21.27 14.46
C ALA A 231 20.07 19.89 15.15
N GLY A 232 21.22 19.23 14.93
CA GLY A 232 21.60 17.97 15.58
C GLY A 232 21.15 16.69 14.87
N PHE A 233 20.87 16.73 13.56
CA PHE A 233 20.53 15.55 12.76
C PHE A 233 21.61 15.26 11.71
N ASP A 234 22.00 14.00 11.52
CA ASP A 234 22.83 13.60 10.38
C ASP A 234 22.09 13.85 9.06
N HIS A 235 22.81 14.18 7.99
CA HIS A 235 22.22 14.40 6.68
C HIS A 235 23.04 13.73 5.57
N TYR A 236 22.37 12.94 4.73
CA TYR A 236 22.97 12.24 3.59
C TYR A 236 22.25 12.54 2.28
N ASP A 237 22.99 13.09 1.32
CA ASP A 237 22.57 13.23 -0.07
C ASP A 237 22.86 11.96 -0.87
N LEU A 238 21.79 11.26 -1.29
CA LEU A 238 21.81 10.06 -2.12
C LEU A 238 20.96 10.29 -3.37
N PHE A 239 21.32 11.32 -4.15
CA PHE A 239 20.55 11.77 -5.31
C PHE A 239 20.48 10.74 -6.45
N PHE A 240 19.28 10.53 -6.98
CA PHE A 240 19.05 9.95 -8.31
C PHE A 240 17.84 10.59 -9.00
N VAL A 241 17.72 10.41 -10.31
CA VAL A 241 16.75 11.10 -11.18
C VAL A 241 15.30 10.74 -10.80
N ASP A 242 14.36 11.69 -10.97
CA ASP A 242 12.96 11.42 -10.67
C ASP A 242 12.34 10.44 -11.66
N GLY A 243 11.56 9.47 -11.16
CA GLY A 243 11.05 8.35 -11.96
C GLY A 243 12.07 7.25 -12.29
N SER A 244 13.37 7.47 -12.13
CA SER A 244 14.40 6.44 -12.37
C SER A 244 14.53 5.44 -11.22
N THR A 245 15.33 4.40 -11.44
CA THR A 245 15.81 3.47 -10.42
C THR A 245 17.11 3.97 -9.78
N PRO A 246 17.47 3.52 -8.56
CA PRO A 246 18.76 3.81 -7.93
C PRO A 246 19.85 2.86 -8.43
N SER A 247 21.11 3.33 -8.44
CA SER A 247 22.28 2.49 -8.72
C SER A 247 22.65 1.60 -7.54
N ASP A 248 23.38 0.52 -7.79
CA ASP A 248 23.83 -0.41 -6.75
C ASP A 248 24.85 0.22 -5.78
N VAL A 249 25.41 1.38 -6.11
CA VAL A 249 26.20 2.22 -5.18
C VAL A 249 25.25 2.96 -4.22
N ILE A 250 24.22 3.62 -4.76
CA ILE A 250 23.20 4.34 -3.96
C ILE A 250 22.46 3.36 -3.04
N THR A 251 22.02 2.21 -3.55
CA THR A 251 21.30 1.19 -2.77
C THR A 251 22.18 0.62 -1.64
N ARG A 252 23.46 0.32 -1.90
CA ARG A 252 24.38 -0.12 -0.82
C ARG A 252 24.65 0.99 0.21
N ARG A 253 24.85 2.24 -0.22
CA ARG A 253 25.09 3.36 0.70
C ARG A 253 23.86 3.67 1.55
N PHE A 254 22.66 3.59 1.00
CA PHE A 254 21.41 3.73 1.75
C PHE A 254 21.26 2.65 2.83
N LEU A 255 21.48 1.38 2.46
CA LEU A 255 21.40 0.25 3.39
C LEU A 255 22.43 0.42 4.53
N HIS A 256 23.68 0.76 4.19
CA HIS A 256 24.73 1.00 5.17
C HIS A 256 24.41 2.14 6.14
N VAL A 257 23.82 3.26 5.68
CA VAL A 257 23.33 4.33 6.56
C VAL A 257 22.26 3.78 7.52
N CYS A 258 21.24 3.10 7.01
CA CYS A 258 20.17 2.54 7.85
C CYS A 258 20.63 1.42 8.81
N GLU A 259 21.77 0.80 8.53
CA GLU A 259 22.46 -0.20 9.36
C GLU A 259 23.37 0.43 10.43
N SER A 260 23.83 1.67 10.22
CA SER A 260 24.82 2.34 11.09
C SER A 260 24.23 3.47 11.94
N THR A 261 23.06 4.00 11.58
CA THR A 261 22.26 4.85 12.47
C THR A 261 21.67 4.00 13.59
N ASP A 262 21.81 4.39 14.86
CA ASP A 262 21.12 3.73 15.98
C ASP A 262 19.60 3.97 15.94
N GLY A 263 19.20 5.25 16.00
CA GLY A 263 17.80 5.70 15.94
C GLY A 263 17.11 5.57 14.58
N ALA A 264 16.04 6.32 14.37
CA ALA A 264 15.24 6.29 13.15
C ALA A 264 15.83 7.14 12.01
N VAL A 265 15.66 6.65 10.78
CA VAL A 265 16.04 7.36 9.56
C VAL A 265 14.78 7.90 8.87
N ALA A 266 14.75 9.21 8.62
CA ALA A 266 13.71 9.86 7.83
C ALA A 266 14.18 10.07 6.39
N VAL A 267 13.46 9.49 5.44
CA VAL A 267 13.84 9.42 4.03
C VAL A 267 12.85 10.22 3.18
N HIS A 268 13.34 11.13 2.34
CA HIS A 268 12.49 11.90 1.42
C HIS A 268 13.04 11.95 -0.01
N CYS A 269 12.11 12.16 -0.94
CA CYS A 269 12.41 12.62 -2.30
C CYS A 269 11.56 13.87 -2.56
N LYS A 270 11.05 14.09 -3.79
CA LYS A 270 10.17 15.25 -4.04
C LYS A 270 8.80 15.10 -3.35
N ALA A 271 8.12 13.97 -3.53
CA ALA A 271 6.83 13.66 -2.88
C ALA A 271 6.90 12.56 -1.80
N GLY A 272 8.08 11.97 -1.55
CA GLY A 272 8.24 10.89 -0.58
C GLY A 272 7.62 9.55 -0.98
N LEU A 273 7.42 9.28 -2.28
CA LEU A 273 6.65 8.12 -2.79
C LEU A 273 7.51 7.12 -3.57
N GLY A 274 7.93 7.48 -4.79
CA GLY A 274 8.67 6.59 -5.69
C GLY A 274 10.07 6.21 -5.16
N ARG A 275 11.03 7.12 -5.35
CA ARG A 275 12.44 6.96 -4.93
C ARG A 275 12.58 6.53 -3.46
N THR A 276 11.83 7.18 -2.56
CA THR A 276 11.77 6.89 -1.12
C THR A 276 11.29 5.46 -0.84
N GLY A 277 10.12 5.08 -1.39
CA GLY A 277 9.60 3.73 -1.22
C GLY A 277 10.51 2.67 -1.84
N THR A 278 11.22 2.99 -2.92
CA THR A 278 12.14 2.04 -3.59
C THR A 278 13.26 1.62 -2.65
N LEU A 279 13.97 2.58 -2.05
CA LEU A 279 15.08 2.29 -1.15
C LEU A 279 14.62 1.68 0.18
N ILE A 280 13.50 2.13 0.74
CA ILE A 280 12.88 1.49 1.91
C ILE A 280 12.45 0.05 1.59
N GLY A 281 11.97 -0.21 0.38
CA GLY A 281 11.69 -1.54 -0.15
C GLY A 281 12.94 -2.42 -0.17
N CYS A 282 14.08 -1.91 -0.64
CA CYS A 282 15.34 -2.65 -0.57
C CYS A 282 15.72 -3.05 0.87
N TYR A 283 15.47 -2.18 1.86
CA TYR A 283 15.70 -2.50 3.28
C TYR A 283 14.73 -3.57 3.80
N LEU A 284 13.44 -3.49 3.48
CA LEU A 284 12.45 -4.53 3.83
C LEU A 284 12.82 -5.91 3.25
N MET A 285 13.20 -5.96 1.97
CA MET A 285 13.61 -7.22 1.33
C MET A 285 14.91 -7.76 1.93
N LYS A 286 15.92 -6.91 2.16
CA LYS A 286 17.19 -7.33 2.77
C LYS A 286 16.99 -7.83 4.21
N HIS A 287 16.46 -6.99 5.09
CA HIS A 287 16.49 -7.23 6.54
C HIS A 287 15.37 -8.15 7.03
N TYR A 288 14.24 -8.19 6.32
CA TYR A 288 13.03 -8.93 6.74
C TYR A 288 12.51 -9.92 5.69
N ARG A 289 13.26 -10.16 4.60
CA ARG A 289 12.96 -11.19 3.57
C ARG A 289 11.55 -11.04 2.96
N PHE A 290 11.07 -9.80 2.82
CA PHE A 290 9.90 -9.49 1.99
C PHE A 290 10.23 -9.80 0.52
N THR A 291 9.24 -10.25 -0.25
CA THR A 291 9.25 -10.19 -1.72
C THR A 291 9.01 -8.74 -2.18
N PRO A 292 9.30 -8.41 -3.43
CA PRO A 292 8.96 -7.11 -4.02
C PRO A 292 7.48 -6.79 -3.89
N ALA A 293 6.60 -7.73 -4.24
CA ALA A 293 5.15 -7.55 -4.17
C ALA A 293 4.67 -7.29 -2.72
N GLU A 294 5.13 -8.07 -1.74
CA GLU A 294 4.83 -7.87 -0.33
C GLU A 294 5.34 -6.51 0.19
N ALA A 295 6.55 -6.10 -0.22
CA ALA A 295 7.14 -4.82 0.18
C ALA A 295 6.38 -3.65 -0.45
N ILE A 296 6.07 -3.72 -1.75
CA ILE A 296 5.26 -2.72 -2.46
C ILE A 296 3.88 -2.60 -1.79
N ALA A 297 3.25 -3.72 -1.43
CA ALA A 297 1.97 -3.72 -0.74
C ALA A 297 2.05 -3.08 0.65
N TRP A 298 3.00 -3.50 1.50
CA TRP A 298 3.14 -2.94 2.84
C TRP A 298 3.43 -1.44 2.80
N ILE A 299 4.37 -1.00 1.95
CA ILE A 299 4.69 0.42 1.79
C ILE A 299 3.46 1.20 1.28
N ARG A 300 2.65 0.67 0.35
CA ARG A 300 1.43 1.33 -0.11
C ARG A 300 0.31 1.39 0.93
N ILE A 301 0.21 0.39 1.82
CA ILE A 301 -0.72 0.42 2.96
C ILE A 301 -0.29 1.49 3.97
N CYS A 302 1.01 1.59 4.28
CA CYS A 302 1.56 2.63 5.15
C CYS A 302 1.49 4.03 4.54
N ARG A 303 1.79 4.16 3.23
CA ARG A 303 1.89 5.41 2.47
C ARG A 303 1.43 5.20 1.02
N PRO A 304 0.13 5.44 0.71
CA PRO A 304 -0.44 5.26 -0.64
C PRO A 304 0.34 5.94 -1.75
N GLY A 305 0.33 5.33 -2.95
CA GLY A 305 1.04 5.83 -4.14
C GLY A 305 2.55 5.59 -4.17
N SER A 306 3.14 4.93 -3.17
CA SER A 306 4.59 4.65 -3.11
C SER A 306 5.05 3.59 -4.13
N ILE A 307 6.32 3.71 -4.57
CA ILE A 307 7.01 2.90 -5.60
C ILE A 307 6.28 2.93 -6.95
N ILE A 308 6.85 3.62 -7.95
CA ILE A 308 6.14 3.98 -9.18
C ILE A 308 6.88 3.58 -10.46
N GLY A 309 6.12 3.21 -11.50
CA GLY A 309 6.64 2.85 -12.82
C GLY A 309 7.73 1.76 -12.77
N PRO A 310 8.90 1.96 -13.41
CA PRO A 310 10.00 0.99 -13.45
C PRO A 310 10.55 0.54 -12.10
N GLN A 311 10.36 1.34 -11.03
CA GLN A 311 10.86 1.04 -9.69
C GLN A 311 10.28 -0.25 -9.08
N GLN A 312 9.12 -0.70 -9.59
CA GLN A 312 8.51 -1.96 -9.17
C GLN A 312 9.33 -3.16 -9.67
N HIS A 313 9.67 -3.17 -10.97
CA HIS A 313 10.49 -4.22 -11.61
C HIS A 313 11.95 -4.22 -11.10
N TYR A 314 12.48 -3.07 -10.70
CA TYR A 314 13.79 -2.98 -10.03
C TYR A 314 13.83 -3.80 -8.72
N LEU A 315 12.73 -3.84 -7.95
CA LEU A 315 12.70 -4.63 -6.73
C LEU A 315 12.71 -6.14 -7.05
N GLU A 316 12.03 -6.58 -8.12
CA GLU A 316 12.13 -7.96 -8.65
C GLU A 316 13.59 -8.32 -9.00
N GLU A 317 14.28 -7.46 -9.76
CA GLU A 317 15.69 -7.65 -10.12
C GLU A 317 16.60 -7.80 -8.89
N LYS A 318 16.37 -7.00 -7.84
CA LYS A 318 17.22 -6.98 -6.64
C LYS A 318 16.80 -7.98 -5.55
N GLN A 319 15.68 -8.70 -5.67
CA GLN A 319 15.21 -9.61 -4.61
C GLN A 319 16.31 -10.60 -4.17
N THR A 320 16.87 -11.34 -5.13
CA THR A 320 17.82 -12.44 -4.86
C THR A 320 19.10 -11.93 -4.18
N SER A 321 19.68 -10.82 -4.65
CA SER A 321 20.90 -10.27 -4.09
C SER A 321 20.68 -9.64 -2.72
N LEU A 322 19.55 -8.95 -2.51
CA LEU A 322 19.20 -8.36 -1.21
C LEU A 322 18.86 -9.44 -0.17
N TRP A 323 18.19 -10.52 -0.55
CA TRP A 323 17.97 -11.67 0.33
C TRP A 323 19.28 -12.33 0.76
N ALA A 324 20.20 -12.57 -0.19
CA ALA A 324 21.51 -13.15 0.10
C ALA A 324 22.35 -12.25 1.03
N HIS A 325 22.44 -10.95 0.74
CA HIS A 325 23.10 -9.98 1.63
C HIS A 325 22.42 -9.88 3.00
N GLY A 326 21.10 -10.11 3.06
CA GLY A 326 20.32 -10.16 4.29
C GLY A 326 20.63 -11.39 5.15
N ASP A 327 20.77 -12.56 4.53
CA ASP A 327 21.13 -13.80 5.24
C ASP A 327 22.57 -13.73 5.78
N ILE A 328 23.50 -13.15 5.02
CA ILE A 328 24.87 -12.87 5.47
C ILE A 328 24.91 -11.85 6.62
N HIS A 329 24.02 -10.84 6.61
CA HIS A 329 23.91 -9.86 7.70
C HIS A 329 23.38 -10.52 8.98
N ARG A 330 22.28 -11.28 8.86
CA ARG A 330 21.66 -12.00 10.00
C ARG A 330 22.51 -13.14 10.55
N SER A 331 23.40 -13.76 9.76
CA SER A 331 24.35 -14.73 10.30
C SER A 331 25.46 -14.04 11.10
N LYS A 332 26.02 -12.95 10.58
CA LYS A 332 27.05 -12.15 11.28
C LYS A 332 26.54 -11.57 12.60
N GLN A 333 25.35 -10.98 12.65
CA GLN A 333 24.80 -10.42 13.90
C GLN A 333 24.66 -11.49 14.99
N ARG A 334 24.08 -12.65 14.66
CA ARG A 334 23.98 -13.77 15.60
C ARG A 334 25.34 -14.30 16.05
N GLN A 335 26.37 -14.28 15.20
CA GLN A 335 27.74 -14.63 15.60
C GLN A 335 28.40 -13.59 16.52
N TYR A 336 27.96 -12.33 16.53
CA TYR A 336 28.41 -11.34 17.51
C TYR A 336 27.65 -11.47 18.84
N GLU A 337 26.35 -11.72 18.78
CA GLU A 337 25.50 -11.97 19.97
C GLU A 337 25.96 -13.25 20.72
N ASP A 338 26.15 -14.35 19.99
CA ASP A 338 26.63 -15.65 20.52
C ASP A 338 28.10 -15.60 20.99
N ARG A 339 28.83 -14.51 20.69
CA ARG A 339 30.18 -14.23 21.21
C ARG A 339 30.21 -13.22 22.35
N SER A 340 29.21 -12.36 22.50
CA SER A 340 29.13 -11.42 23.63
C SER A 340 28.52 -12.08 24.87
N VAL A 341 27.55 -12.99 24.70
CA VAL A 341 26.89 -13.71 25.80
C VAL A 341 27.88 -14.54 26.65
N PRO A 342 28.85 -15.30 26.10
CA PRO A 342 29.85 -16.02 26.91
C PRO A 342 30.83 -15.09 27.64
N HIS A 343 31.08 -13.89 27.11
CA HIS A 343 32.16 -13.03 27.59
C HIS A 343 31.78 -12.20 28.83
N LEU A 344 30.52 -12.14 29.22
CA LEU A 344 30.08 -11.45 30.45
C LEU A 344 30.37 -12.23 31.75
N ILE A 345 30.88 -13.46 31.66
CA ILE A 345 31.30 -14.30 32.81
C ILE A 345 32.83 -14.44 32.87
N SER A 346 33.58 -13.96 31.86
CA SER A 346 35.04 -14.00 31.82
C SER A 346 35.64 -12.64 31.49
N SER A 347 36.64 -12.23 32.27
CA SER A 347 37.53 -11.10 32.00
C SER A 347 36.92 -9.70 32.14
N MET A 348 36.69 -9.28 33.40
CA MET A 348 37.29 -8.01 33.80
C MET A 348 38.82 -8.21 33.82
N ASP A 349 39.52 -7.86 32.74
CA ASP A 349 40.95 -7.51 32.80
C ASP A 349 41.47 -6.88 31.50
N ASN A 350 42.11 -5.70 31.65
CA ASN A 350 43.16 -5.12 30.81
C ASN A 350 42.97 -4.87 29.30
N LEU A 351 42.72 -3.58 28.98
CA LEU A 351 43.40 -2.77 27.93
C LEU A 351 43.17 -3.15 26.43
N SER A 352 43.24 -2.24 25.44
CA SER A 352 43.27 -0.76 25.43
C SER A 352 42.80 -0.28 24.04
N ILE A 353 41.99 0.79 23.96
CA ILE A 353 41.50 1.32 22.68
C ILE A 353 42.51 2.31 22.06
N SER A 354 43.25 1.85 21.06
CA SER A 354 44.02 2.72 20.15
C SER A 354 43.23 3.00 18.87
N THR A 355 42.29 3.95 18.91
CA THR A 355 41.51 4.36 17.72
C THR A 355 42.40 5.10 16.73
N SER A 356 42.96 4.38 15.75
CA SER A 356 43.61 4.98 14.60
C SER A 356 42.57 5.67 13.71
N ILE A 357 42.62 7.00 13.69
CA ILE A 357 41.61 7.84 13.06
C ILE A 357 41.72 7.76 11.53
N PHE A 358 40.86 6.95 10.89
CA PHE A 358 40.60 7.05 9.46
C PHE A 358 39.67 8.23 9.14
N LYS A 359 40.15 9.45 9.40
CA LYS A 359 39.61 10.69 8.79
C LYS A 359 40.17 10.81 7.37
N SER A 360 39.71 9.94 6.46
CA SER A 360 39.90 10.15 5.03
C SER A 360 39.03 11.32 4.57
N HIS A 361 39.62 12.51 4.45
CA HIS A 361 38.98 13.64 3.77
C HIS A 361 38.84 13.32 2.27
N SER A 362 37.75 12.66 1.89
CA SER A 362 37.37 12.48 0.48
C SER A 362 36.82 13.80 -0.07
N LEU A 363 37.72 14.70 -0.46
CA LEU A 363 37.40 15.86 -1.31
C LEU A 363 37.17 15.37 -2.75
N ASP A 364 36.12 14.59 -2.96
CA ASP A 364 35.59 14.31 -4.29
C ASP A 364 35.01 15.61 -4.85
N ARG A 365 35.85 16.37 -5.57
CA ARG A 365 35.39 17.36 -6.53
C ARG A 365 34.62 16.64 -7.62
N MET A 366 33.31 16.49 -7.44
CA MET A 366 32.42 16.34 -8.58
C MET A 366 32.55 17.60 -9.43
N GLU A 367 32.90 17.42 -10.70
CA GLU A 367 32.95 18.52 -11.65
C GLU A 367 31.55 19.10 -11.84
N GLU A 368 31.41 20.42 -11.72
CA GLU A 368 30.21 21.13 -12.11
C GLU A 368 30.09 21.11 -13.64
N ASN A 369 29.55 20.01 -14.17
CA ASN A 369 28.96 20.01 -15.50
C ASN A 369 27.73 20.92 -15.46
N ASP A 370 27.98 22.19 -15.80
CA ASP A 370 27.01 23.28 -15.83
C ASP A 370 25.98 23.06 -16.96
N TYR A 371 25.04 22.16 -16.70
CA TYR A 371 23.89 21.92 -17.55
C TYR A 371 22.94 23.12 -17.47
N ALA A 372 23.24 24.10 -18.31
CA ALA A 372 22.47 25.32 -18.53
C ALA A 372 20.97 25.08 -18.67
N GLU A 373 20.18 26.10 -18.33
CA GLU A 373 18.71 26.04 -18.28
C GLU A 373 18.07 25.60 -19.61
N ASN A 374 17.60 24.35 -19.69
CA ASN A 374 16.55 23.93 -20.65
C ASN A 374 15.94 22.54 -20.36
N ASP A 375 15.20 22.43 -19.25
CA ASP A 375 13.88 21.74 -19.22
C ASP A 375 13.16 22.07 -17.89
N LEU A 376 12.19 22.99 -17.95
CA LEU A 376 11.30 23.32 -16.82
C LEU A 376 9.99 22.50 -16.84
N GLY A 377 10.01 21.32 -17.45
CA GLY A 377 8.93 20.34 -17.41
C GLY A 377 8.60 19.89 -15.98
N MET A 378 7.30 19.79 -15.66
CA MET A 378 6.83 19.27 -14.37
C MET A 378 7.26 17.80 -14.18
N THR A 379 8.11 17.55 -13.17
CA THR A 379 8.55 16.19 -12.82
C THR A 379 7.39 15.33 -12.31
N GLN A 380 7.57 14.00 -12.30
CA GLN A 380 6.55 13.07 -11.81
C GLN A 380 6.21 13.36 -10.33
N GLY A 381 7.23 13.64 -9.52
CA GLY A 381 7.10 14.05 -8.13
C GLY A 381 6.40 15.39 -7.92
N ASP A 382 6.51 16.35 -8.84
CA ASP A 382 5.73 17.61 -8.75
C ASP A 382 4.24 17.34 -8.96
N LYS A 383 3.91 16.58 -10.00
CA LYS A 383 2.53 16.22 -10.34
C LYS A 383 1.89 15.48 -9.15
N LEU A 384 2.57 14.46 -8.62
CA LEU A 384 2.09 13.71 -7.44
C LEU A 384 1.90 14.59 -6.20
N ARG A 385 2.84 15.51 -5.90
CA ARG A 385 2.73 16.40 -4.75
C ARG A 385 1.56 17.40 -4.90
N ALA A 386 1.40 17.98 -6.09
CA ALA A 386 0.28 18.89 -6.40
C ALA A 386 -1.09 18.19 -6.32
N LEU A 387 -1.17 16.92 -6.76
CA LEU A 387 -2.37 16.09 -6.62
C LEU A 387 -2.68 15.75 -5.16
N LYS A 388 -1.68 15.54 -4.31
CA LYS A 388 -1.91 15.35 -2.87
C LYS A 388 -2.33 16.64 -2.17
N GLY A 389 -1.79 17.79 -2.57
CA GLY A 389 -2.22 19.10 -2.06
C GLY A 389 -3.71 19.37 -2.30
N ARG A 390 -4.21 19.09 -3.52
CA ARG A 390 -5.60 19.34 -3.94
C ARG A 390 -6.71 18.57 -3.20
N ARG A 391 -6.37 17.81 -2.16
CA ARG A 391 -7.32 17.03 -1.35
C ARG A 391 -8.01 17.94 -0.33
N GLN A 392 -9.34 17.86 -0.26
CA GLN A 392 -10.12 18.70 0.65
C GLN A 392 -9.91 18.26 2.12
N PRO A 393 -9.73 19.19 3.07
CA PRO A 393 -9.64 18.84 4.49
C PRO A 393 -10.88 18.08 4.96
N ARG A 394 -10.71 16.85 5.46
CA ARG A 394 -11.83 16.06 5.99
C ARG A 394 -12.42 16.75 7.23
N SER A 395 -13.66 17.21 7.11
CA SER A 395 -14.49 17.55 8.27
C SER A 395 -14.62 16.31 9.17
N SER A 396 -14.27 16.45 10.44
CA SER A 396 -14.15 15.37 11.43
C SER A 396 -15.50 14.86 11.96
N ARG A 397 -16.44 14.55 11.06
CA ARG A 397 -17.76 13.96 11.38
C ARG A 397 -17.71 12.46 11.73
N MET A 398 -16.54 11.82 11.68
CA MET A 398 -16.35 10.49 12.26
C MET A 398 -15.97 10.63 13.73
N HIS A 399 -16.96 10.56 14.63
CA HIS A 399 -16.73 10.56 16.07
C HIS A 399 -15.68 9.50 16.45
N ALA A 400 -14.67 9.91 17.22
CA ALA A 400 -13.71 8.98 17.80
C ALA A 400 -14.45 7.98 18.69
N VAL A 401 -14.45 6.70 18.30
CA VAL A 401 -14.98 5.60 19.11
C VAL A 401 -13.79 4.93 19.79
N PRO A 402 -13.65 5.01 21.13
CA PRO A 402 -12.63 4.25 21.84
C PRO A 402 -12.80 2.76 21.54
N CYS A 403 -11.75 2.12 21.02
CA CYS A 403 -11.73 0.67 20.88
C CYS A 403 -11.17 0.07 22.18
N PRO A 404 -11.89 -0.81 22.90
CA PRO A 404 -11.34 -1.48 24.07
C PRO A 404 -10.19 -2.39 23.62
N ILE A 405 -8.99 -2.12 24.13
CA ILE A 405 -7.74 -2.79 23.75
C ILE A 405 -7.90 -4.31 23.84
N ILE A 406 -7.64 -4.99 22.74
CA ILE A 406 -7.68 -6.46 22.65
C ILE A 406 -6.23 -6.93 22.74
N ARG A 407 -5.82 -7.48 23.88
CA ARG A 407 -4.49 -8.08 24.04
C ARG A 407 -4.28 -9.20 23.03
N GLN A 408 -3.45 -8.94 22.03
CA GLN A 408 -2.93 -9.91 21.09
C GLN A 408 -1.79 -10.65 21.77
N PHE A 409 -2.11 -11.78 22.42
CA PHE A 409 -1.11 -12.67 22.99
C PHE A 409 -0.10 -13.10 21.91
N SER A 410 1.15 -12.66 22.07
CA SER A 410 2.27 -13.15 21.28
C SER A 410 2.63 -14.55 21.77
N MET A 411 2.33 -15.58 20.97
CA MET A 411 3.05 -16.84 21.09
C MET A 411 4.38 -16.67 20.35
N ILE A 412 5.45 -16.48 21.13
CA ILE A 412 6.81 -16.63 20.65
C ILE A 412 6.96 -18.06 20.13
N SER A 413 7.41 -18.22 18.88
CA SER A 413 7.66 -19.54 18.30
C SER A 413 8.96 -20.11 18.86
N VAL A 414 8.87 -20.72 20.05
CA VAL A 414 9.95 -21.56 20.57
C VAL A 414 10.09 -22.76 19.64
N PHE A 415 11.30 -23.02 19.15
CA PHE A 415 11.57 -24.17 18.28
C PHE A 415 11.38 -25.46 19.06
N TRP A 416 10.71 -26.43 18.46
CA TRP A 416 10.65 -27.79 19.00
C TRP A 416 12.03 -28.44 18.88
N SER A 417 12.58 -28.87 20.01
CA SER A 417 13.59 -29.93 20.08
C SER A 417 12.99 -31.06 20.93
N VAL A 418 13.35 -32.29 20.58
CA VAL A 418 12.75 -33.52 21.14
C VAL A 418 13.60 -34.00 22.32
N ASP A 419 12.97 -34.77 23.22
CA ASP A 419 13.53 -35.38 24.43
C ASP A 419 13.88 -34.38 25.56
N MET A 420 13.62 -34.65 26.84
CA MET A 420 13.52 -35.95 27.52
C MET A 420 12.38 -36.07 28.55
N VAL A 421 12.13 -37.31 28.97
CA VAL A 421 11.20 -37.70 30.07
C VAL A 421 11.63 -37.15 31.43
N ARG A 422 10.69 -36.57 32.20
CA ARG A 422 10.72 -36.68 33.67
C ARG A 422 9.32 -36.61 34.31
N VAL A 423 9.07 -37.52 35.24
CA VAL A 423 7.83 -37.64 36.02
C VAL A 423 7.93 -36.83 37.31
N CYS A 424 6.87 -36.10 37.71
CA CYS A 424 6.52 -35.89 39.13
C CYS A 424 5.07 -35.40 39.35
N VAL A 425 4.27 -36.26 39.99
CA VAL A 425 3.38 -36.00 41.15
C VAL A 425 2.49 -34.74 41.18
N LEU A 426 1.17 -34.97 41.17
CA LEU A 426 0.13 -34.06 41.66
C LEU A 426 -0.05 -34.15 43.19
N PRO A 427 -0.52 -33.07 43.84
CA PRO A 427 -1.43 -33.17 44.98
C PRO A 427 -2.82 -32.59 44.65
N VAL A 428 -3.87 -33.36 44.96
CA VAL A 428 -5.27 -32.90 44.98
C VAL A 428 -5.59 -32.29 46.34
N LEU A 429 -6.34 -31.19 46.40
CA LEU A 429 -7.07 -30.79 47.61
C LEU A 429 -8.26 -29.87 47.28
N HIS A 430 -9.39 -30.13 47.95
CA HIS A 430 -10.64 -29.34 47.93
C HIS A 430 -10.95 -28.97 49.40
N PRO A 431 -11.41 -27.74 49.70
CA PRO A 431 -12.79 -27.54 50.18
C PRO A 431 -13.45 -26.30 49.54
N SER A 432 -14.75 -26.27 49.19
CA SER A 432 -15.97 -26.41 50.00
C SER A 432 -16.41 -25.11 50.74
N CYS A 433 -17.33 -24.38 50.07
CA CYS A 433 -18.46 -23.55 50.54
C CYS A 433 -18.47 -22.87 51.93
N VAL A 434 -18.89 -21.59 51.97
CA VAL A 434 -19.95 -21.03 52.86
C VAL A 434 -20.36 -19.61 52.38
N PHE A 435 -21.62 -19.22 52.58
CA PHE A 435 -22.17 -17.86 52.34
C PHE A 435 -22.32 -17.06 53.64
N PRO A 436 -22.35 -15.71 53.56
CA PRO A 436 -23.35 -14.92 54.28
C PRO A 436 -24.11 -13.94 53.36
N SER A 437 -25.18 -13.33 53.88
CA SER A 437 -26.24 -12.71 53.08
C SER A 437 -26.78 -11.37 53.62
N LEU A 438 -27.15 -10.46 52.72
CA LEU A 438 -28.05 -9.31 52.93
C LEU A 438 -27.52 -8.19 53.88
N PRO A 439 -28.15 -6.99 53.95
CA PRO A 439 -29.49 -6.60 53.45
C PRO A 439 -29.53 -5.50 52.37
N SER A 440 -30.75 -5.29 51.86
CA SER A 440 -31.13 -4.24 50.94
C SER A 440 -32.01 -3.17 51.63
N THR A 441 -31.93 -1.93 51.17
CA THR A 441 -32.91 -0.87 51.44
C THR A 441 -33.25 -0.14 50.15
N SER A 442 -34.53 0.24 49.99
CA SER A 442 -35.05 0.88 48.78
C SER A 442 -35.94 2.06 49.16
N THR A 443 -35.80 3.18 48.45
CA THR A 443 -36.68 4.35 48.53
C THR A 443 -37.06 4.82 47.12
N ARG A 444 -38.26 5.40 47.00
CA ARG A 444 -38.95 5.68 45.73
C ARG A 444 -38.97 7.18 45.41
N LEU A 445 -39.12 7.50 44.12
CA LEU A 445 -39.81 8.64 43.47
C LEU A 445 -39.45 8.54 41.96
N ALA A 446 -40.31 8.49 40.93
CA ALA A 446 -41.69 8.96 40.68
C ALA A 446 -41.85 10.49 40.63
N SER A 447 -42.55 11.12 39.67
CA SER A 447 -43.05 10.67 38.34
C SER A 447 -43.69 11.85 37.58
N SER A 448 -43.41 12.04 36.28
CA SER A 448 -44.18 12.87 35.31
C SER A 448 -43.73 12.48 33.89
N LEU A 449 -44.57 11.99 32.96
CA LEU A 449 -45.62 12.65 32.16
C LEU A 449 -45.08 13.77 31.24
N GLY A 450 -45.36 13.77 29.92
CA GLY A 450 -46.12 12.79 29.12
C GLY A 450 -46.05 13.03 27.61
N ASN A 451 -46.67 12.15 26.82
CA ASN A 451 -46.80 12.29 25.36
C ASN A 451 -47.98 13.18 24.98
N LEU A 452 -47.88 13.92 23.87
CA LEU A 452 -49.02 14.43 23.09
C LEU A 452 -48.74 14.29 21.59
N TYR A 453 -49.82 14.24 20.79
CA TYR A 453 -49.80 13.87 19.37
C TYR A 453 -50.91 14.63 18.63
N GLU A 454 -50.56 15.35 17.54
CA GLU A 454 -51.50 15.94 16.56
C GLU A 454 -52.58 16.94 17.09
N PRO A 455 -53.45 17.52 16.22
CA PRO A 455 -53.13 18.27 15.00
C PRO A 455 -53.80 19.66 14.99
N ASN A 456 -53.56 20.49 13.95
CA ASN A 456 -54.54 21.46 13.38
C ASN A 456 -53.97 22.18 12.14
N GLY A 457 -54.85 22.86 11.38
CA GLY A 457 -54.49 23.67 10.20
C GLY A 457 -55.57 24.71 9.84
N GLU A 458 -55.39 25.36 8.68
CA GLU A 458 -56.30 26.35 8.04
C GLU A 458 -56.45 27.73 8.74
N ALA A 459 -56.69 28.87 8.04
CA ALA A 459 -56.47 29.24 6.63
C ALA A 459 -56.61 30.79 6.42
N ASN A 460 -56.19 31.29 5.23
CA ASN A 460 -56.49 32.61 4.62
C ASN A 460 -55.92 33.87 5.32
N SER A 461 -55.53 34.98 4.64
CA SER A 461 -55.24 35.31 3.22
C SER A 461 -54.47 36.67 3.22
N SER A 462 -54.06 37.38 2.15
CA SER A 462 -54.25 37.33 0.67
C SER A 462 -53.08 38.08 -0.04
N GLY A 463 -53.18 38.40 -1.34
CA GLY A 463 -52.29 39.38 -2.03
C GLY A 463 -51.54 38.84 -3.27
N LYS A 464 -51.70 39.50 -4.45
CA LYS A 464 -51.10 39.10 -5.76
C LYS A 464 -51.26 40.23 -6.82
N PRO A 465 -50.65 40.12 -8.02
CA PRO A 465 -49.31 40.56 -8.46
C PRO A 465 -49.37 41.90 -9.28
N PRO A 466 -48.37 42.32 -10.10
CA PRO A 466 -48.11 41.77 -11.46
C PRO A 466 -46.63 41.83 -11.96
N SER A 467 -46.39 41.62 -13.26
CA SER A 467 -45.05 41.64 -13.94
C SER A 467 -45.12 41.94 -15.45
N PRO A 468 -44.10 42.62 -16.03
CA PRO A 468 -43.58 42.44 -17.42
C PRO A 468 -42.01 42.33 -17.40
N SER A 469 -41.15 42.34 -18.44
CA SER A 469 -41.08 42.22 -19.93
C SER A 469 -39.56 42.07 -20.26
N SER A 470 -38.99 41.10 -21.00
CA SER A 470 -39.13 40.61 -22.41
C SER A 470 -38.18 41.28 -23.44
N PHE A 471 -37.92 40.62 -24.59
CA PHE A 471 -37.09 41.02 -25.78
C PHE A 471 -35.55 40.83 -25.71
N THR A 472 -34.78 40.48 -26.77
CA THR A 472 -34.96 39.62 -28.00
C THR A 472 -33.58 39.23 -28.60
N SER A 473 -33.51 38.49 -29.72
CA SER A 473 -32.27 37.94 -30.33
C SER A 473 -32.03 38.25 -31.83
N HIS A 474 -30.77 38.04 -32.29
CA HIS A 474 -30.26 38.00 -33.69
C HIS A 474 -30.01 39.37 -34.39
N PRO A 475 -29.29 39.48 -35.55
CA PRO A 475 -28.74 38.42 -36.42
C PRO A 475 -27.32 38.63 -37.08
N ILE A 476 -26.82 37.58 -37.78
CA ILE A 476 -25.94 37.55 -38.99
C ILE A 476 -24.55 38.28 -38.98
N ARG A 477 -23.45 37.53 -39.23
CA ARG A 477 -22.78 37.42 -40.56
C ARG A 477 -21.72 36.30 -40.66
N MET A 478 -21.56 35.73 -41.86
CA MET A 478 -20.47 34.80 -42.23
C MET A 478 -19.21 35.53 -42.73
N GLY A 479 -18.07 34.85 -42.66
CA GLY A 479 -16.87 35.13 -43.47
C GLY A 479 -16.04 33.86 -43.69
N TYR A 480 -15.84 33.47 -44.95
CA TYR A 480 -14.98 32.33 -45.33
C TYR A 480 -13.54 32.80 -45.52
N SER A 481 -12.56 32.07 -44.96
CA SER A 481 -11.24 31.93 -45.58
C SER A 481 -10.44 30.73 -45.04
N SER A 482 -10.06 29.87 -45.98
CA SER A 482 -8.89 28.98 -45.99
C SER A 482 -8.21 29.20 -47.34
N PRO A 483 -6.97 28.73 -47.61
CA PRO A 483 -6.11 27.87 -46.78
C PRO A 483 -4.68 28.44 -46.61
N ILE A 484 -3.78 27.65 -46.02
CA ILE A 484 -2.52 27.16 -46.63
C ILE A 484 -1.81 26.24 -45.62
N ALA A 485 -1.08 25.24 -46.12
CA ALA A 485 -0.25 24.35 -45.30
C ALA A 485 1.22 24.51 -45.69
N THR A 486 2.13 24.53 -44.70
CA THR A 486 3.58 24.57 -44.93
C THR A 486 4.34 23.68 -43.94
N HIS A 487 4.93 22.63 -44.50
CA HIS A 487 6.17 21.95 -44.10
C HIS A 487 6.47 21.66 -42.62
N SER A 488 6.48 20.36 -42.29
CA SER A 488 7.38 19.77 -41.29
C SER A 488 8.83 20.12 -41.58
N TYR A 489 9.63 20.31 -40.53
CA TYR A 489 11.08 20.19 -40.57
C TYR A 489 11.53 19.03 -39.68
N HIS A 490 12.22 18.06 -40.28
CA HIS A 490 13.10 17.15 -39.53
C HIS A 490 14.28 17.96 -38.99
N TYR A 491 14.72 17.65 -37.77
CA TYR A 491 16.09 17.92 -37.33
C TYR A 491 16.74 16.59 -36.97
N GLU A 492 17.38 15.98 -37.97
CA GLU A 492 18.44 15.02 -37.72
C GLU A 492 19.72 15.81 -37.49
N VAL A 493 20.38 15.59 -36.34
CA VAL A 493 21.69 16.17 -36.05
C VAL A 493 22.67 15.02 -35.80
N ASN A 494 23.22 14.50 -36.89
CA ASN A 494 24.40 13.65 -36.85
C ASN A 494 25.64 14.56 -36.85
N ASN A 495 26.48 14.48 -35.82
CA ASN A 495 27.75 15.21 -35.81
C ASN A 495 28.81 14.45 -35.00
N ASN A 496 29.84 13.94 -35.69
CA ASN A 496 31.04 13.38 -35.07
C ASN A 496 32.21 13.38 -36.07
N GLN A 497 33.08 14.37 -35.93
CA GLN A 497 34.38 14.56 -36.58
C GLN A 497 35.24 15.37 -35.58
N TYR A 498 36.56 15.20 -35.45
CA TYR A 498 37.54 14.49 -36.27
C TYR A 498 38.75 14.04 -35.41
N ASN A 499 39.64 13.23 -36.01
CA ASN A 499 41.08 13.05 -35.69
C ASN A 499 41.52 12.05 -34.60
N SER A 500 42.64 11.31 -34.75
CA SER A 500 43.48 11.02 -35.94
C SER A 500 44.54 9.92 -35.66
N ILE A 501 45.18 9.39 -36.74
CA ILE A 501 46.62 8.99 -36.91
C ILE A 501 46.89 7.62 -37.59
N SER A 502 47.80 7.67 -38.58
CA SER A 502 48.65 6.63 -39.22
C SER A 502 48.09 5.38 -39.96
N THR A 503 48.49 5.29 -41.23
CA THR A 503 48.65 4.14 -42.16
C THR A 503 49.92 3.29 -41.83
N PRO A 504 50.24 2.10 -42.45
CA PRO A 504 50.08 1.75 -43.89
C PRO A 504 49.72 0.29 -44.28
N ASN A 505 49.73 0.03 -45.61
CA ASN A 505 49.24 -1.15 -46.34
C ASN A 505 50.10 -2.43 -46.25
N SER A 506 49.45 -3.58 -46.49
CA SER A 506 49.99 -4.70 -47.29
C SER A 506 48.86 -5.50 -47.98
N ASN A 507 49.13 -6.13 -49.13
CA ASN A 507 48.12 -6.72 -50.04
C ASN A 507 47.73 -8.18 -49.73
N GLY A 508 46.56 -8.64 -50.20
CA GLY A 508 46.15 -10.06 -50.17
C GLY A 508 44.92 -10.37 -51.06
N VAL A 509 45.11 -11.13 -52.16
CA VAL A 509 44.18 -11.26 -53.31
C VAL A 509 43.13 -12.38 -53.15
N SER A 510 41.94 -12.20 -53.75
CA SER A 510 40.79 -13.14 -53.85
C SER A 510 41.02 -14.33 -54.82
N PRO A 511 40.09 -15.31 -55.03
CA PRO A 511 39.02 -15.12 -56.05
C PRO A 511 37.72 -16.00 -55.99
N SER A 512 36.68 -15.60 -56.74
CA SER A 512 35.71 -16.41 -57.56
C SER A 512 34.86 -17.58 -57.00
N SER A 513 33.83 -18.13 -57.71
CA SER A 513 32.53 -17.56 -58.16
C SER A 513 31.70 -18.57 -59.02
N GLY A 514 30.45 -18.90 -58.64
CA GLY A 514 29.47 -19.68 -59.46
C GLY A 514 29.72 -21.22 -59.56
N GLY A 515 28.81 -22.08 -60.05
CA GLY A 515 27.38 -21.93 -60.39
C GLY A 515 26.74 -23.17 -61.09
N HIS A 516 25.40 -23.32 -61.00
CA HIS A 516 24.47 -24.18 -61.79
C HIS A 516 24.18 -25.70 -61.49
N HIS A 517 22.88 -25.95 -61.26
CA HIS A 517 21.98 -27.10 -61.57
C HIS A 517 22.46 -28.55 -61.82
N ARG A 518 21.84 -29.52 -61.09
CA ARG A 518 20.95 -30.58 -61.63
C ARG A 518 20.18 -31.37 -60.53
N SER A 519 19.14 -32.10 -60.95
CA SER A 519 18.29 -33.06 -60.19
C SER A 519 17.82 -34.16 -61.19
N PRO A 520 17.04 -35.23 -60.83
CA PRO A 520 16.51 -35.76 -59.55
C PRO A 520 16.94 -37.27 -59.37
N PRO A 521 16.18 -38.29 -58.82
CA PRO A 521 14.91 -38.34 -58.03
C PRO A 521 14.85 -39.35 -56.82
N THR A 522 13.65 -39.46 -56.21
CA THR A 522 13.10 -40.51 -55.28
C THR A 522 13.37 -40.40 -53.76
N GLY A 523 12.37 -40.74 -52.91
CA GLY A 523 12.51 -40.80 -51.43
C GLY A 523 11.29 -40.46 -50.53
N LEU A 524 10.13 -41.09 -50.73
CA LEU A 524 8.85 -41.08 -49.96
C LEU A 524 8.74 -40.53 -48.49
N SER A 525 7.53 -40.03 -48.18
CA SER A 525 6.90 -39.77 -46.85
C SER A 525 7.31 -38.51 -46.06
N GLY A 526 6.42 -37.82 -45.31
CA GLY A 526 4.96 -38.00 -45.20
C GLY A 526 4.22 -36.89 -44.41
N LEU A 527 3.03 -36.51 -44.90
CA LEU A 527 1.91 -35.78 -44.27
C LEU A 527 2.16 -34.49 -43.44
N SER A 528 1.70 -33.37 -43.99
CA SER A 528 1.15 -32.22 -43.24
C SER A 528 0.01 -31.60 -44.03
N ALA A 529 -1.09 -31.19 -43.39
CA ALA A 529 -2.26 -30.62 -44.06
C ALA A 529 -2.88 -29.48 -43.22
N ARG A 530 -3.29 -28.40 -43.88
CA ARG A 530 -3.88 -27.20 -43.26
C ARG A 530 -5.40 -27.12 -43.46
N TYR A 531 -6.01 -26.30 -42.61
CA TYR A 531 -7.40 -25.85 -42.70
C TYR A 531 -7.85 -25.41 -44.10
N LEU A 532 -9.11 -25.71 -44.43
CA LEU A 532 -9.95 -24.92 -45.33
C LEU A 532 -11.34 -24.74 -44.71
N SER A 533 -11.91 -23.55 -44.85
CA SER A 533 -13.23 -23.18 -44.29
C SER A 533 -14.35 -23.32 -45.33
N ARG A 534 -15.57 -23.66 -44.88
CA ARG A 534 -16.84 -23.44 -45.61
C ARG A 534 -18.04 -23.41 -44.64
N SER A 535 -19.17 -22.90 -45.13
CA SER A 535 -20.33 -22.41 -44.35
C SER A 535 -21.62 -23.24 -44.60
N ILE A 536 -22.81 -22.68 -44.28
CA ILE A 536 -24.20 -23.14 -44.63
C ILE A 536 -24.81 -24.12 -43.59
N PRO A 537 -26.15 -24.15 -43.30
CA PRO A 537 -27.29 -23.28 -43.67
C PRO A 537 -28.07 -22.67 -42.46
N VAL A 538 -29.21 -22.01 -42.73
CA VAL A 538 -30.32 -21.70 -41.79
C VAL A 538 -31.63 -22.27 -42.35
N SER A 539 -32.57 -22.70 -41.49
CA SER A 539 -33.95 -23.05 -41.85
C SER A 539 -34.95 -22.69 -40.73
N HIS A 540 -36.26 -22.82 -40.98
CA HIS A 540 -37.29 -21.96 -40.35
C HIS A 540 -38.36 -22.67 -39.48
N LEU A 541 -38.76 -21.95 -38.42
CA LEU A 541 -40.10 -21.86 -37.80
C LEU A 541 -40.81 -23.10 -37.20
N SER A 542 -41.13 -23.02 -35.91
CA SER A 542 -42.49 -23.24 -35.35
C SER A 542 -42.57 -22.75 -33.90
N SER A 543 -43.78 -22.62 -33.34
CA SER A 543 -44.08 -21.77 -32.17
C SER A 543 -44.46 -22.52 -30.90
N HIS A 544 -44.01 -22.04 -29.73
CA HIS A 544 -44.68 -22.26 -28.43
C HIS A 544 -44.55 -21.03 -27.51
N GLN A 545 -45.47 -20.89 -26.56
CA GLN A 545 -45.59 -19.74 -25.65
C GLN A 545 -44.57 -19.80 -24.50
N PRO A 546 -44.15 -18.66 -23.93
CA PRO A 546 -43.35 -18.62 -22.70
C PRO A 546 -44.20 -18.78 -21.44
N SER A 547 -43.89 -19.78 -20.60
CA SER A 547 -44.34 -19.86 -19.21
C SER A 547 -43.67 -18.78 -18.35
N GLN A 548 -44.37 -18.29 -17.32
CA GLN A 548 -43.81 -17.31 -16.38
C GLN A 548 -42.92 -17.96 -15.32
N ASP A 549 -41.70 -18.36 -15.69
CA ASP A 549 -40.73 -18.86 -14.71
C ASP A 549 -40.09 -17.72 -13.91
N THR A 550 -40.37 -17.71 -12.60
CA THR A 550 -39.90 -16.69 -11.66
C THR A 550 -38.44 -16.94 -11.28
N HIS A 551 -37.51 -16.42 -12.11
CA HIS A 551 -36.07 -16.49 -11.87
C HIS A 551 -35.64 -15.84 -10.54
N THR A 552 -35.69 -16.64 -9.48
CA THR A 552 -35.22 -16.31 -8.15
C THR A 552 -33.69 -16.28 -8.17
N PHE A 553 -33.11 -15.10 -8.39
CA PHE A 553 -31.66 -14.92 -8.43
C PHE A 553 -31.01 -15.39 -7.12
N SER A 554 -30.24 -16.48 -7.21
CA SER A 554 -29.54 -17.08 -6.07
C SER A 554 -28.41 -16.17 -5.60
N PHE A 555 -28.67 -15.38 -4.56
CA PHE A 555 -27.67 -14.56 -3.88
C PHE A 555 -26.70 -15.44 -3.08
N ARG A 556 -25.66 -15.95 -3.75
CA ARG A 556 -24.52 -16.61 -3.08
C ARG A 556 -23.72 -15.58 -2.27
N CYS A 557 -24.17 -15.31 -1.05
CA CYS A 557 -23.31 -14.76 -0.01
C CYS A 557 -22.18 -15.77 0.21
N ILE A 558 -20.94 -15.36 0.00
CA ILE A 558 -19.80 -16.26 0.19
C ILE A 558 -19.61 -16.42 1.70
N PRO A 559 -19.78 -17.63 2.24
CA PRO A 559 -19.43 -17.87 3.62
C PRO A 559 -17.91 -17.79 3.74
N ILE A 560 -17.42 -17.00 4.70
CA ILE A 560 -16.08 -17.25 5.25
C ILE A 560 -16.25 -18.39 6.28
N ILE A 561 -16.78 -19.52 5.82
CA ILE A 561 -16.86 -20.75 6.61
C ILE A 561 -15.46 -21.31 6.68
N PHE A 562 -14.99 -21.46 7.91
CA PHE A 562 -13.77 -22.16 8.22
C PHE A 562 -14.14 -23.63 8.39
N PRO A 563 -13.65 -24.56 7.55
CA PRO A 563 -13.83 -25.97 7.83
C PRO A 563 -13.13 -26.32 9.15
N ASN A 564 -13.78 -27.14 9.98
CA ASN A 564 -13.18 -27.63 11.22
C ASN A 564 -11.96 -28.51 10.89
N LEU A 565 -10.87 -28.32 11.62
CA LEU A 565 -9.74 -29.25 11.66
C LEU A 565 -9.85 -30.13 12.90
N GLU A 566 -10.84 -31.02 12.89
CA GLU A 566 -11.01 -32.10 13.88
C GLU A 566 -11.55 -33.37 13.18
N SER A 567 -10.66 -34.18 12.59
CA SER A 567 -10.82 -35.65 12.39
C SER A 567 -9.70 -36.25 11.50
N SER A 568 -8.48 -36.35 12.01
CA SER A 568 -7.40 -37.27 11.57
C SER A 568 -6.27 -37.20 12.59
#